data_AF-A0A4D7D9N9-F1
#
_entry.id   AF-A0A4D7D9N9-F1
#
_cell.length_a   1.000
_cell.length_b   1.000
_cell.length_c   1.000
_cell.angle_alpha   90.00
_cell.angle_beta   90.00
_cell.angle_gamma   90.00
#
_symmetry.space_group_name_H-M   'P 1'
#
loop_
_entity.id
_entity.type
_entity.pdbx_description
1 polymer ?
#
loop_
_entity_poly.entity_id
_entity_poly.type
_entity_poly.pdbx_seq_one_letter_code
_entity_poly.pdbx_strand_id
1 'polypeptide(L)'
;MEQGQDRPLLTIGIKALNEEEHIAAAIASALAAVARVGGDVVLADSGSTDRTLEIARTFPIRIVQLANLDERCCGAGAQLAFQHATGEFFYLLDGDMELDPAFIDAGIAFLRDHPGHAGVGGRVREMNATNAEFKIRAAKVAEGSDWQPGDVDRLDCGGLYRVDAVRAAGYFADRNLHAFEEFELAARLAARGWKLARIDVPAVRHYGYTTQGYRLLMRRIRSGYTGATGEVLRAALGRPHLAVVLRRLGHIRKGVAVLGWWVLLALLLVARAPWWLSVPYALAPMAWFWWRRRSLELVPYSFLVWNSTALGLVTGLFRPRVPPERPLQSVDLA
;
A
#
# COMPACT_ATOMS: atom_id res chain seq x y z
N MET A 1 -22.11 29.06 24.73
CA MET A 1 -20.82 28.67 25.34
C MET A 1 -20.85 27.16 25.47
N GLU A 2 -20.50 26.45 24.40
CA GLU A 2 -20.03 25.07 24.50
C GLU A 2 -18.52 25.17 24.38
N GLN A 3 -17.82 24.78 25.44
CA GLN A 3 -16.37 24.78 25.50
C GLN A 3 -15.84 23.89 24.38
N GLY A 4 -15.02 24.47 23.49
CA GLY A 4 -14.39 23.74 22.40
C GLY A 4 -13.57 22.60 22.97
N GLN A 5 -13.99 21.36 22.69
CA GLN A 5 -13.11 20.21 22.82
C GLN A 5 -11.92 20.44 21.89
N ASP A 6 -10.76 20.67 22.49
CA ASP A 6 -9.50 20.83 21.77
C ASP A 6 -9.29 19.57 20.93
N ARG A 7 -9.42 19.69 19.61
CA ARG A 7 -9.23 18.59 18.67
C ARG A 7 -7.80 18.06 18.87
N PRO A 8 -7.58 16.74 19.02
CA PRO A 8 -6.23 16.22 19.17
C PRO A 8 -5.38 16.63 17.95
N LEU A 9 -4.08 16.84 18.15
CA LEU A 9 -3.21 17.23 17.04
C LEU A 9 -2.98 16.05 16.09
N LEU A 10 -2.78 14.85 16.63
CA LEU A 10 -2.43 13.65 15.87
C LEU A 10 -3.33 12.47 16.24
N THR A 11 -3.79 11.72 15.24
CA THR A 11 -4.19 10.32 15.42
C THR A 11 -3.20 9.41 14.73
N ILE A 12 -2.65 8.43 15.44
CA ILE A 12 -1.88 7.33 14.82
C ILE A 12 -2.79 6.12 14.68
N GLY A 13 -3.11 5.76 13.43
CA GLY A 13 -3.87 4.58 13.09
C GLY A 13 -2.94 3.41 12.76
N ILE A 14 -2.99 2.34 13.58
CA ILE A 14 -2.21 1.12 13.36
C ILE A 14 -3.11 0.09 12.69
N LYS A 15 -2.78 -0.38 11.49
CA LYS A 15 -3.48 -1.52 10.86
C LYS A 15 -2.77 -2.83 11.21
N ALA A 16 -3.51 -3.85 11.64
CA ALA A 16 -2.92 -5.13 12.04
C ALA A 16 -3.72 -6.35 11.56
N LEU A 17 -3.01 -7.44 11.27
CA LEU A 17 -3.54 -8.79 11.06
C LEU A 17 -2.48 -9.82 11.42
N ASN A 18 -2.64 -10.47 12.57
CA ASN A 18 -1.71 -11.47 13.10
C ASN A 18 -0.26 -10.97 13.22
N GLU A 19 -0.09 -9.90 14.01
CA GLU A 19 1.16 -9.19 14.23
C GLU A 19 1.72 -9.43 15.65
N GLU A 20 1.45 -10.58 16.27
CA GLU A 20 1.83 -10.83 17.67
C GLU A 20 3.33 -10.63 17.98
N GLU A 21 4.20 -10.81 16.98
CA GLU A 21 5.65 -10.65 17.10
C GLU A 21 6.08 -9.18 17.25
N HIS A 22 5.35 -8.24 16.64
CA HIS A 22 5.79 -6.85 16.48
C HIS A 22 4.80 -5.81 17.03
N ILE A 23 3.55 -6.19 17.27
CA ILE A 23 2.49 -5.25 17.64
C ILE A 23 2.78 -4.46 18.91
N ALA A 24 3.43 -5.07 19.91
CA ALA A 24 3.82 -4.38 21.14
C ALA A 24 4.79 -3.22 20.86
N ALA A 25 5.77 -3.44 19.98
CA ALA A 25 6.76 -2.44 19.61
C ALA A 25 6.13 -1.33 18.75
N ALA A 26 5.23 -1.70 17.81
CA ALA A 26 4.47 -0.75 17.02
C ALA A 26 3.63 0.19 17.91
N ILE A 27 2.85 -0.36 18.84
CA ILE A 27 2.02 0.43 19.77
C ILE A 27 2.88 1.30 20.68
N ALA A 28 3.94 0.75 21.28
CA ALA A 28 4.82 1.51 22.16
C ALA A 28 5.47 2.70 21.43
N SER A 29 5.89 2.50 20.18
CA SER A 29 6.48 3.56 19.36
C SER A 29 5.47 4.65 18.97
N ALA A 30 4.21 4.26 18.67
CA ALA A 30 3.12 5.19 18.40
C ALA A 30 2.76 6.02 19.65
N LEU A 31 2.66 5.38 20.82
CA LEU A 31 2.42 6.05 22.10
C LEU A 31 3.52 7.07 22.43
N ALA A 32 4.79 6.69 22.21
CA ALA A 32 5.91 7.60 22.39
C ALA A 32 5.83 8.82 21.46
N ALA A 33 5.30 8.66 20.24
CA ALA A 33 5.13 9.76 19.29
C ALA A 33 3.97 10.69 19.66
N VAL A 34 2.79 10.17 20.04
CA VAL A 34 1.67 11.01 20.49
C VAL A 34 1.97 11.75 21.79
N ALA A 35 2.79 11.18 22.68
CA ALA A 35 3.22 11.84 23.91
C ALA A 35 4.04 13.12 23.66
N ARG A 36 4.64 13.28 22.48
CA ARG A 36 5.45 14.46 22.11
C ARG A 36 4.62 15.64 21.65
N VAL A 37 3.50 15.36 20.97
CA VAL A 37 2.74 16.40 20.25
C VAL A 37 1.27 16.50 20.68
N GLY A 38 0.78 15.55 21.48
CA GLY A 38 -0.62 15.40 21.83
C GLY A 38 -1.41 14.65 20.75
N GLY A 39 -2.20 13.66 21.16
CA GLY A 39 -2.93 12.82 20.22
C GLY A 39 -3.47 11.55 20.82
N ASP A 40 -4.00 10.69 19.94
CA ASP A 40 -4.50 9.36 20.26
C ASP A 40 -3.92 8.27 19.33
N VAL A 41 -4.00 7.03 19.80
CA VAL A 41 -3.59 5.84 19.03
C VAL A 41 -4.80 4.93 18.90
N VAL A 42 -5.08 4.52 17.66
CA VAL A 42 -6.16 3.59 17.32
C VAL A 42 -5.56 2.37 16.62
N LEU A 43 -5.75 1.19 17.20
CA LEU A 43 -5.46 -0.07 16.53
C LEU A 43 -6.69 -0.54 15.76
N ALA A 44 -6.56 -0.66 14.45
CA ALA A 44 -7.53 -1.22 13.52
C ALA A 44 -7.17 -2.67 13.18
N ASP A 45 -7.81 -3.60 13.89
CA ASP A 45 -7.60 -5.03 13.72
C ASP A 45 -8.47 -5.60 12.59
N SER A 46 -7.84 -6.35 11.70
CA SER A 46 -8.49 -6.98 10.54
C SER A 46 -8.94 -8.42 10.81
N GLY A 47 -9.20 -8.78 12.07
CA GLY A 47 -9.60 -10.13 12.46
C GLY A 47 -8.41 -11.02 12.79
N SER A 48 -7.53 -10.56 13.68
CA SER A 48 -6.41 -11.37 14.16
C SER A 48 -6.91 -12.59 14.95
N THR A 49 -6.24 -13.72 14.75
CA THR A 49 -6.51 -15.02 15.37
C THR A 49 -5.38 -15.49 16.28
N ASP A 50 -4.30 -14.73 16.35
CA ASP A 50 -3.13 -14.95 17.19
C ASP A 50 -3.22 -14.07 18.47
N ARG A 51 -2.09 -13.85 19.16
CA ARG A 51 -2.07 -13.05 20.40
C ARG A 51 -2.06 -11.54 20.18
N THR A 52 -2.23 -11.05 18.95
CA THR A 52 -2.17 -9.60 18.63
C THR A 52 -3.08 -8.77 19.53
N LEU A 53 -4.35 -9.16 19.67
CA LEU A 53 -5.34 -8.44 20.48
C LEU A 53 -5.12 -8.60 21.98
N GLU A 54 -4.63 -9.76 22.42
CA GLU A 54 -4.25 -10.00 23.83
C GLU A 54 -3.15 -9.01 24.23
N ILE A 55 -2.12 -8.88 23.39
CA ILE A 55 -1.01 -7.96 23.62
C ILE A 55 -1.49 -6.51 23.56
N ALA A 56 -2.26 -6.13 22.54
CA ALA A 56 -2.72 -4.76 22.35
C ALA A 56 -3.55 -4.22 23.52
N ARG A 57 -4.39 -5.07 24.14
CA ARG A 57 -5.20 -4.71 25.31
C ARG A 57 -4.39 -4.31 26.55
N THR A 58 -3.10 -4.63 26.59
CA THR A 58 -2.23 -4.21 27.69
C THR A 58 -1.82 -2.73 27.60
N PHE A 59 -2.10 -2.07 26.47
CA PHE A 59 -1.76 -0.67 26.22
C PHE A 59 -2.97 0.26 26.34
N PRO A 60 -2.77 1.53 26.73
CA PRO A 60 -3.84 2.52 26.86
C PRO A 60 -4.21 3.11 25.49
N ILE A 61 -4.70 2.27 24.58
CA ILE A 61 -5.09 2.65 23.22
C ILE A 61 -6.53 2.23 22.93
N ARG A 62 -7.12 2.84 21.90
CA ARG A 62 -8.41 2.37 21.38
C ARG A 62 -8.18 1.20 20.43
N ILE A 63 -8.98 0.15 20.56
CA ILE A 63 -8.91 -1.03 19.71
C ILE A 63 -10.25 -1.20 18.99
N VAL A 64 -10.22 -1.18 17.66
CA VAL A 64 -11.38 -1.42 16.82
C VAL A 64 -11.10 -2.59 15.89
N GLN A 65 -12.06 -3.49 15.74
CA GLN A 65 -11.95 -4.65 14.86
C GLN A 65 -13.00 -4.58 13.76
N LEU A 66 -12.69 -5.04 12.54
CA LEU A 66 -13.68 -5.24 11.48
C LEU A 66 -14.84 -6.11 11.97
N ALA A 67 -16.08 -5.61 11.86
CA ALA A 67 -17.26 -6.38 12.25
C ALA A 67 -17.59 -7.50 11.25
N ASN A 68 -17.18 -7.35 9.99
CA ASN A 68 -17.30 -8.38 8.97
C ASN A 68 -15.93 -8.73 8.39
N LEU A 69 -15.42 -9.92 8.72
CA LEU A 69 -14.09 -10.37 8.32
C LEU A 69 -13.99 -10.71 6.82
N ASP A 70 -15.12 -10.89 6.12
CA ASP A 70 -15.12 -11.10 4.67
C ASP A 70 -14.73 -9.82 3.90
N GLU A 71 -14.79 -8.66 4.56
CA GLU A 71 -14.40 -7.36 4.00
C GLU A 71 -12.88 -7.10 4.13
N ARG A 72 -12.15 -8.04 4.72
CA ARG A 72 -10.72 -7.93 5.00
C ARG A 72 -9.89 -7.80 3.72
N CYS A 73 -9.17 -6.69 3.61
CA CYS A 73 -8.09 -6.48 2.66
C CYS A 73 -7.19 -5.33 3.13
N CYS A 74 -6.11 -5.06 2.39
CA CYS A 74 -5.14 -4.01 2.73
C CYS A 74 -5.81 -2.63 2.87
N GLY A 75 -6.65 -2.27 1.88
CA GLY A 75 -7.40 -1.01 1.91
C GLY A 75 -8.41 -0.94 3.05
N ALA A 76 -9.03 -2.05 3.44
CA ALA A 76 -10.02 -2.06 4.53
C ALA A 76 -9.38 -1.76 5.90
N GLY A 77 -8.21 -2.33 6.21
CA GLY A 77 -7.51 -2.05 7.47
C GLY A 77 -7.08 -0.59 7.60
N ALA A 78 -6.48 -0.02 6.54
CA ALA A 78 -6.09 1.39 6.52
C ALA A 78 -7.29 2.34 6.59
N GLN A 79 -8.38 2.02 5.88
CA GLN A 79 -9.61 2.80 5.93
C GLN A 79 -10.29 2.72 7.30
N LEU A 80 -10.29 1.55 7.93
CA LEU A 80 -10.83 1.38 9.29
C LEU A 80 -10.06 2.26 10.29
N ALA A 81 -8.74 2.27 10.21
CA ALA A 81 -7.92 3.14 11.07
C ALA A 81 -8.26 4.63 10.88
N PHE A 82 -8.38 5.09 9.63
CA PHE A 82 -8.71 6.48 9.32
C PHE A 82 -10.16 6.86 9.69
N GLN A 83 -11.11 5.92 9.62
CA GLN A 83 -12.51 6.18 10.02
C GLN A 83 -12.63 6.64 11.48
N HIS A 84 -11.69 6.24 12.33
CA HIS A 84 -11.63 6.62 13.74
C HIS A 84 -10.65 7.77 14.01
N ALA A 85 -10.09 8.40 12.97
CA ALA A 85 -9.18 9.52 13.11
C ALA A 85 -9.92 10.81 13.49
N THR A 86 -9.53 11.37 14.64
CA THR A 86 -10.07 12.63 15.17
C THR A 86 -9.07 13.77 15.09
N GLY A 87 -7.77 13.45 14.92
CA GLY A 87 -6.68 14.42 14.86
C GLY A 87 -6.75 15.45 13.73
N GLU A 88 -5.99 16.54 13.84
CA GLU A 88 -5.67 17.43 12.70
C GLU A 88 -4.84 16.67 11.64
N PHE A 89 -3.88 15.88 12.12
CA PHE A 89 -3.05 14.98 11.33
C PHE A 89 -3.38 13.52 11.62
N PHE A 90 -3.18 12.67 10.60
CA PHE A 90 -3.32 11.22 10.70
C PHE A 90 -2.03 10.54 10.24
N TYR A 91 -1.49 9.65 11.04
CA TYR A 91 -0.38 8.80 10.64
C TYR A 91 -0.85 7.35 10.49
N LEU A 92 -0.65 6.75 9.30
CA LEU A 92 -0.87 5.31 9.11
C LEU A 92 0.40 4.54 9.48
N LEU A 93 0.28 3.56 10.37
CA LEU A 93 1.34 2.63 10.76
C LEU A 93 0.87 1.19 10.51
N ASP A 94 1.76 0.31 10.04
CA ASP A 94 1.49 -1.13 9.96
C ASP A 94 1.96 -1.80 11.26
N GLY A 95 1.27 -2.86 11.68
CA GLY A 95 1.54 -3.54 12.96
C GLY A 95 2.91 -4.23 13.05
N ASP A 96 3.62 -4.37 11.93
CA ASP A 96 4.99 -4.88 11.81
C ASP A 96 6.06 -3.76 11.69
N MET A 97 5.69 -2.51 12.01
CA MET A 97 6.58 -1.36 11.96
C MET A 97 6.74 -0.65 13.31
N GLU A 98 7.96 -0.19 13.58
CA GLU A 98 8.26 0.72 14.69
C GLU A 98 8.46 2.15 14.16
N LEU A 99 7.64 3.09 14.63
CA LEU A 99 7.74 4.52 14.33
C LEU A 99 8.91 5.16 15.07
N ASP A 100 9.68 6.02 14.39
CA ASP A 100 10.61 6.94 15.04
C ASP A 100 9.84 8.17 15.53
N PRO A 101 9.70 8.40 16.85
CA PRO A 101 8.89 9.49 17.37
C PRO A 101 9.34 10.88 16.89
N ALA A 102 10.62 11.06 16.58
CA ALA A 102 11.15 12.33 16.10
C ALA A 102 10.67 12.67 14.68
N PHE A 103 10.24 11.67 13.90
CA PHE A 103 9.65 11.90 12.59
C PHE A 103 8.38 12.74 12.66
N ILE A 104 7.53 12.51 13.68
CA ILE A 104 6.25 13.22 13.79
C ILE A 104 6.46 14.72 13.95
N ASP A 105 7.43 15.15 14.77
CA ASP A 105 7.76 16.56 14.91
C ASP A 105 8.19 17.17 13.57
N ALA A 106 9.12 16.50 12.87
CA ALA A 106 9.63 16.95 11.59
C ALA A 106 8.56 16.95 10.49
N GLY A 107 7.69 15.95 10.47
CA GLY A 107 6.59 15.81 9.51
C GLY A 107 5.53 16.88 9.70
N ILE A 108 5.12 17.16 10.95
CA ILE A 108 4.16 18.23 11.24
C ILE A 108 4.76 19.59 10.86
N ALA A 109 6.02 19.85 11.22
CA ALA A 109 6.72 21.07 10.83
C ALA A 109 6.76 21.23 9.31
N PHE A 110 7.17 20.18 8.59
CA PHE A 110 7.20 20.17 7.14
C PHE A 110 5.84 20.50 6.52
N LEU A 111 4.76 19.83 6.97
CA LEU A 111 3.43 20.07 6.44
C LEU A 111 2.99 21.51 6.71
N ARG A 112 3.24 22.05 7.90
CA ARG A 112 2.92 23.46 8.24
C ARG A 112 3.65 24.44 7.32
N ASP A 113 4.92 24.21 7.04
CA ASP A 113 5.73 25.06 6.14
C ASP A 113 5.36 24.90 4.66
N HIS A 114 4.71 23.79 4.30
CA HIS A 114 4.35 23.45 2.92
C HIS A 114 2.83 23.24 2.78
N PRO A 115 2.01 24.31 2.73
CA PRO A 115 0.56 24.21 2.71
C PRO A 115 0.00 23.55 1.43
N GLY A 116 0.80 23.34 0.38
CA GLY A 116 0.44 22.59 -0.83
C GLY A 116 0.62 21.07 -0.73
N HIS A 117 1.16 20.56 0.39
CA HIS A 117 1.39 19.14 0.62
C HIS A 117 0.32 18.55 1.53
N ALA A 118 -0.29 17.45 1.08
CA ALA A 118 -1.31 16.73 1.82
C ALA A 118 -0.73 15.68 2.76
N GLY A 119 0.49 15.21 2.50
CA GLY A 119 1.14 14.22 3.33
C GLY A 119 2.64 14.17 3.14
N VAL A 120 3.32 13.63 4.14
CA VAL A 120 4.77 13.50 4.21
C VAL A 120 5.17 12.15 4.81
N GLY A 121 6.11 11.47 4.17
CA GLY A 121 6.78 10.28 4.68
C GLY A 121 8.23 10.56 5.04
N GLY A 122 8.89 9.65 5.73
CA GLY A 122 10.33 9.72 5.98
C GLY A 122 11.06 8.50 5.43
N ARG A 123 12.31 8.31 5.84
CA ARG A 123 13.11 7.14 5.45
C ARG A 123 12.60 5.88 6.13
N VAL A 124 12.46 4.83 5.34
CA VAL A 124 12.10 3.49 5.81
C VAL A 124 13.37 2.65 5.95
N ARG A 125 13.56 2.04 7.12
CA ARG A 125 14.68 1.16 7.41
C ARG A 125 14.19 -0.28 7.45
N GLU A 126 14.53 -1.04 6.42
CA GLU A 126 14.26 -2.48 6.35
C GLU A 126 15.16 -3.24 7.34
N MET A 127 14.54 -3.95 8.29
CA MET A 127 15.27 -4.68 9.34
C MET A 127 15.54 -6.14 8.97
N ASN A 128 14.92 -6.64 7.90
CA ASN A 128 15.07 -8.02 7.45
C ASN A 128 16.37 -8.24 6.65
N ALA A 129 17.37 -8.84 7.28
CA ALA A 129 18.72 -8.97 6.75
C ALA A 129 19.11 -10.37 6.23
N THR A 130 18.15 -11.29 6.00
CA THR A 130 18.45 -12.73 5.86
C THR A 130 18.69 -13.26 4.44
N ASN A 131 18.82 -12.44 3.39
CA ASN A 131 19.35 -12.94 2.11
C ASN A 131 20.09 -11.87 1.29
N ALA A 132 21.32 -12.14 0.85
CA ALA A 132 22.16 -11.18 0.12
C ALA A 132 21.53 -10.74 -1.23
N GLU A 133 20.81 -11.65 -1.90
CA GLU A 133 20.04 -11.34 -3.11
C GLU A 133 18.84 -10.40 -2.82
N PHE A 134 18.25 -10.52 -1.62
CA PHE A 134 17.19 -9.63 -1.16
C PHE A 134 17.74 -8.25 -0.77
N LYS A 135 18.94 -8.18 -0.19
CA LYS A 135 19.64 -6.90 0.06
C LYS A 135 19.91 -6.14 -1.24
N ILE A 136 20.29 -6.83 -2.32
CA ILE A 136 20.50 -6.20 -3.65
C ILE A 136 19.17 -5.72 -4.25
N ARG A 137 18.08 -6.47 -4.04
CA ARG A 137 16.75 -6.10 -4.55
C ARG A 137 16.09 -4.99 -3.72
N ALA A 138 16.25 -5.01 -2.40
CA ALA A 138 15.82 -3.98 -1.47
C ALA A 138 16.61 -2.69 -1.66
N ALA A 139 17.94 -2.77 -1.87
CA ALA A 139 18.77 -1.62 -2.25
C ALA A 139 18.28 -0.98 -3.56
N LYS A 140 17.96 -1.77 -4.59
CA LYS A 140 17.36 -1.25 -5.83
C LYS A 140 15.96 -0.66 -5.69
N VAL A 141 15.19 -1.09 -4.69
CA VAL A 141 13.88 -0.48 -4.36
C VAL A 141 14.13 0.83 -3.60
N ALA A 142 15.04 0.85 -2.63
CA ALA A 142 15.45 2.04 -1.89
C ALA A 142 16.12 3.11 -2.78
N GLU A 143 16.72 2.70 -3.90
CA GLU A 143 17.22 3.59 -4.96
C GLU A 143 16.11 4.15 -5.86
N GLY A 144 14.86 3.68 -5.73
CA GLY A 144 13.71 4.22 -6.45
C GLY A 144 13.43 5.67 -6.05
N SER A 145 12.99 6.50 -7.00
CA SER A 145 12.73 7.93 -6.78
C SER A 145 11.78 8.20 -5.61
N ASP A 146 10.81 7.32 -5.39
CA ASP A 146 9.79 7.48 -4.34
C ASP A 146 10.32 7.18 -2.92
N TRP A 147 11.53 6.66 -2.80
CA TRP A 147 12.23 6.37 -1.54
C TRP A 147 13.29 7.42 -1.20
N GLN A 148 13.53 8.37 -2.11
CA GLN A 148 14.44 9.48 -1.93
C GLN A 148 13.69 10.72 -1.42
N PRO A 149 14.36 11.63 -0.71
CA PRO A 149 13.76 12.90 -0.32
C PRO A 149 13.30 13.73 -1.53
N GLY A 150 12.12 14.35 -1.43
CA GLY A 150 11.53 15.17 -2.49
C GLY A 150 10.03 14.94 -2.67
N ASP A 151 9.45 15.55 -3.71
CA ASP A 151 8.07 15.30 -4.13
C ASP A 151 7.95 13.86 -4.67
N VAL A 152 7.04 13.07 -4.10
CA VAL A 152 6.85 11.64 -4.44
C VAL A 152 5.43 11.36 -4.93
N ASP A 153 5.22 10.22 -5.58
CA ASP A 153 3.89 9.84 -6.07
C ASP A 153 3.05 9.01 -5.11
N ARG A 154 3.64 8.54 -4.01
CA ARG A 154 3.03 7.75 -2.93
C ARG A 154 3.97 7.75 -1.71
N LEU A 155 3.45 7.46 -0.51
CA LEU A 155 4.27 7.40 0.70
C LEU A 155 4.74 5.99 1.05
N ASP A 156 3.98 4.93 0.73
CA ASP A 156 4.30 3.50 0.91
C ASP A 156 5.09 3.15 2.19
N CYS A 157 4.49 2.34 3.08
CA CYS A 157 5.00 2.03 4.43
C CYS A 157 4.76 3.17 5.43
N GLY A 158 3.55 3.72 5.39
CA GLY A 158 3.07 4.71 6.34
C GLY A 158 3.44 6.14 5.97
N GLY A 159 2.82 7.07 6.66
CA GLY A 159 3.00 8.49 6.38
C GLY A 159 2.05 9.36 7.18
N LEU A 160 2.44 10.62 7.37
CA LEU A 160 1.66 11.64 8.04
C LEU A 160 0.83 12.40 7.01
N TYR A 161 -0.48 12.49 7.22
CA TYR A 161 -1.42 13.13 6.31
C TYR A 161 -2.23 14.21 7.02
N ARG A 162 -2.59 15.27 6.29
CA ARG A 162 -3.62 16.23 6.71
C ARG A 162 -4.98 15.56 6.64
N VAL A 163 -5.68 15.45 7.76
CA VAL A 163 -7.00 14.79 7.81
C VAL A 163 -7.99 15.47 6.88
N ASP A 164 -7.99 16.80 6.84
CA ASP A 164 -8.95 17.56 6.03
C ASP A 164 -8.70 17.37 4.52
N ALA A 165 -7.44 17.22 4.09
CA ALA A 165 -7.10 16.92 2.70
C ALA A 165 -7.59 15.52 2.29
N VAL A 166 -7.41 14.52 3.16
CA VAL A 166 -7.88 13.16 2.93
C VAL A 166 -9.41 13.10 2.93
N ARG A 167 -10.10 13.75 3.89
CA ARG A 167 -11.57 13.83 3.93
C ARG A 167 -12.13 14.53 2.69
N ALA A 168 -11.49 15.59 2.22
CA ALA A 168 -11.86 16.24 0.96
C ALA A 168 -11.69 15.30 -0.25
N ALA A 169 -10.73 14.37 -0.21
CA ALA A 169 -10.55 13.33 -1.22
C ALA A 169 -11.52 12.12 -1.07
N GLY A 170 -12.41 12.14 -0.06
CA GLY A 170 -13.46 11.16 0.20
C GLY A 170 -13.13 10.22 1.35
N TYR A 171 -12.22 9.28 1.10
CA TYR A 171 -11.80 8.23 2.04
C TYR A 171 -10.27 8.12 2.04
N PHE A 172 -9.68 7.49 3.05
CA PHE A 172 -8.24 7.24 3.08
C PHE A 172 -7.88 6.14 2.08
N ALA A 173 -8.45 4.95 2.24
CA ALA A 173 -8.21 3.82 1.36
C ALA A 173 -9.52 3.29 0.77
N ASP A 174 -9.52 2.97 -0.53
CA ASP A 174 -10.65 2.23 -1.11
C ASP A 174 -10.64 0.82 -0.50
N ARG A 175 -11.64 0.54 0.32
CA ARG A 175 -11.88 -0.74 1.04
C ARG A 175 -12.00 -1.98 0.14
N ASN A 176 -11.97 -1.83 -1.18
CA ASN A 176 -11.97 -2.93 -2.14
C ASN A 176 -10.56 -3.29 -2.62
N LEU A 177 -9.54 -2.49 -2.29
CA LEU A 177 -8.17 -2.65 -2.80
C LEU A 177 -7.35 -3.62 -1.97
N HIS A 178 -6.80 -4.63 -2.65
CA HIS A 178 -5.91 -5.62 -2.02
C HIS A 178 -4.45 -5.16 -1.98
N ALA A 179 -4.12 -4.09 -2.70
CA ALA A 179 -2.82 -3.41 -2.69
C ALA A 179 -2.96 -2.02 -3.32
N PHE A 180 -1.91 -1.21 -3.21
CA PHE A 180 -1.81 0.12 -3.82
C PHE A 180 -2.81 1.14 -3.27
N GLU A 181 -3.28 0.95 -2.04
CA GLU A 181 -4.20 1.87 -1.38
C GLU A 181 -3.60 3.27 -1.18
N GLU A 182 -2.33 3.36 -0.77
CA GLU A 182 -1.63 4.63 -0.61
C GLU A 182 -1.38 5.32 -1.96
N PHE A 183 -1.10 4.54 -3.01
CA PHE A 183 -0.98 5.07 -4.37
C PHE A 183 -2.33 5.60 -4.90
N GLU A 184 -3.43 4.88 -4.66
CA GLU A 184 -4.76 5.33 -5.09
C GLU A 184 -5.16 6.62 -4.36
N LEU A 185 -4.88 6.71 -3.05
CA LEU A 185 -5.04 7.95 -2.27
C LEU A 185 -4.19 9.09 -2.84
N ALA A 186 -2.91 8.83 -3.08
CA ALA A 186 -2.01 9.81 -3.66
C ALA A 186 -2.48 10.30 -5.04
N ALA A 187 -3.01 9.42 -5.88
CA ALA A 187 -3.59 9.78 -7.17
C ALA A 187 -4.83 10.67 -7.01
N ARG A 188 -5.72 10.37 -6.05
CA ARG A 188 -6.88 11.21 -5.72
C ARG A 188 -6.47 12.58 -5.19
N LEU A 189 -5.47 12.64 -4.32
CA LEU A 189 -4.91 13.90 -3.80
C LEU A 189 -4.27 14.73 -4.93
N ALA A 190 -3.45 14.10 -5.77
CA ALA A 190 -2.80 14.77 -6.91
C ALA A 190 -3.81 15.34 -7.91
N ALA A 191 -4.92 14.64 -8.17
CA ALA A 191 -5.99 15.14 -9.03
C ALA A 191 -6.70 16.39 -8.46
N ARG A 192 -6.51 16.68 -7.17
CA ARG A 192 -7.01 17.87 -6.47
C ARG A 192 -5.93 18.93 -6.25
N GLY A 193 -4.76 18.77 -6.88
CA GLY A 193 -3.64 19.72 -6.81
C GLY A 193 -2.71 19.52 -5.60
N TRP A 194 -2.97 18.53 -4.75
CA TRP A 194 -2.09 18.23 -3.62
C TRP A 194 -0.81 17.54 -4.05
N LYS A 195 0.25 17.78 -3.29
CA LYS A 195 1.52 17.05 -3.38
C LYS A 195 1.74 16.14 -2.18
N LEU A 196 2.62 15.16 -2.36
CA LEU A 196 3.18 14.35 -1.28
C LEU A 196 4.69 14.50 -1.32
N ALA A 197 5.33 14.41 -0.15
CA ALA A 197 6.78 14.48 -0.05
C ALA A 197 7.34 13.35 0.80
N ARG A 198 8.61 13.02 0.57
CA ARG A 198 9.44 12.29 1.53
C ARG A 198 10.54 13.22 2.03
N ILE A 199 10.80 13.21 3.34
CA ILE A 199 11.88 14.00 3.96
C ILE A 199 13.02 13.09 4.43
N ASP A 200 14.24 13.63 4.55
CA ASP A 200 15.44 12.87 4.94
C ASP A 200 15.52 12.59 6.45
N VAL A 201 14.39 12.24 7.07
CA VAL A 201 14.27 11.93 8.49
C VAL A 201 13.86 10.46 8.62
N PRO A 202 14.52 9.64 9.45
CA PRO A 202 14.06 8.27 9.71
C PRO A 202 12.62 8.29 10.20
N ALA A 203 11.73 7.55 9.53
CA ALA A 203 10.32 7.45 9.91
C ALA A 203 9.99 6.12 10.56
N VAL A 204 10.34 5.01 9.92
CA VAL A 204 9.95 3.69 10.42
C VAL A 204 11.06 2.67 10.24
N ARG A 205 11.13 1.73 11.20
CA ARG A 205 11.80 0.44 11.03
C ARG A 205 10.74 -0.59 10.65
N HIS A 206 10.95 -1.30 9.55
CA HIS A 206 9.98 -2.27 9.01
C HIS A 206 10.50 -3.70 9.17
N TYR A 207 9.66 -4.56 9.76
CA TYR A 207 9.95 -5.96 10.05
C TYR A 207 9.07 -6.91 9.20
N GLY A 208 8.99 -6.69 7.89
CA GLY A 208 8.18 -7.53 6.99
C GLY A 208 8.63 -9.00 6.86
N TYR A 209 7.69 -9.90 6.55
CA TYR A 209 8.01 -11.32 6.39
C TYR A 209 8.96 -11.64 5.21
N THR A 210 9.99 -12.44 5.47
CA THR A 210 10.88 -12.96 4.43
C THR A 210 10.28 -14.21 3.76
N THR A 211 9.40 -14.02 2.79
CA THR A 211 8.87 -15.15 1.98
C THR A 211 9.67 -15.34 0.68
N GLN A 212 10.12 -16.57 0.41
CA GLN A 212 10.81 -16.95 -0.84
C GLN A 212 10.00 -16.61 -2.10
N GLY A 213 10.66 -16.24 -3.19
CA GLY A 213 10.06 -15.58 -4.37
C GLY A 213 8.81 -16.24 -4.96
N TYR A 214 8.83 -17.55 -5.22
CA TYR A 214 7.67 -18.27 -5.78
C TYR A 214 6.54 -18.46 -4.77
N ARG A 215 6.88 -18.74 -3.51
CA ARG A 215 5.89 -18.85 -2.41
C ARG A 215 5.18 -17.51 -2.22
N LEU A 216 5.93 -16.40 -2.28
CA LEU A 216 5.38 -15.04 -2.21
C LEU A 216 4.45 -14.75 -3.40
N LEU A 217 4.83 -15.15 -4.61
CA LEU A 217 3.97 -15.01 -5.78
C LEU A 217 2.65 -15.77 -5.61
N MET A 218 2.70 -17.03 -5.16
CA MET A 218 1.51 -17.82 -4.88
C MET A 218 0.63 -17.19 -3.79
N ARG A 219 1.23 -16.66 -2.72
CA ARG A 219 0.51 -15.91 -1.68
C ARG A 219 -0.21 -14.70 -2.26
N ARG A 220 0.46 -13.90 -3.10
CA ARG A 220 -0.12 -12.72 -3.75
C ARG A 220 -1.25 -13.04 -4.72
N ILE A 221 -1.17 -14.19 -5.41
CA ILE A 221 -2.26 -14.66 -6.27
C ILE A 221 -3.47 -15.05 -5.41
N ARG A 222 -3.25 -15.85 -4.36
CA ARG A 222 -4.33 -16.32 -3.47
C ARG A 222 -4.99 -15.21 -2.67
N SER A 223 -4.23 -14.19 -2.25
CA SER A 223 -4.76 -13.06 -1.50
C SER A 223 -5.44 -12.00 -2.39
N GLY A 224 -5.45 -12.16 -3.72
CA GLY A 224 -5.98 -11.15 -4.63
C GLY A 224 -5.06 -9.95 -4.86
N TYR A 225 -3.88 -9.90 -4.24
CA TYR A 225 -2.90 -8.81 -4.41
C TYR A 225 -2.53 -8.59 -5.89
N THR A 226 -2.39 -9.66 -6.69
CA THR A 226 -2.12 -9.52 -8.13
C THR A 226 -3.27 -8.83 -8.88
N GLY A 227 -4.50 -8.98 -8.39
CA GLY A 227 -5.71 -8.32 -8.91
C GLY A 227 -5.77 -6.82 -8.64
N ALA A 228 -5.04 -6.32 -7.65
CA ALA A 228 -5.14 -4.94 -7.19
C ALA A 228 -4.88 -3.89 -8.29
N THR A 229 -4.03 -4.19 -9.27
CA THR A 229 -3.81 -3.28 -10.41
C THR A 229 -5.09 -3.05 -11.21
N GLY A 230 -5.88 -4.11 -11.46
CA GLY A 230 -7.18 -4.01 -12.11
C GLY A 230 -8.20 -3.30 -11.22
N GLU A 231 -8.15 -3.53 -9.91
CA GLU A 231 -9.04 -2.88 -8.94
C GLU A 231 -8.81 -1.36 -8.90
N VAL A 232 -7.55 -0.90 -8.90
CA VAL A 232 -7.19 0.53 -8.96
C VAL A 232 -7.62 1.15 -10.28
N LEU A 233 -7.35 0.49 -11.42
CA LEU A 233 -7.78 1.00 -12.73
C LEU A 233 -9.30 1.17 -12.76
N ARG A 234 -10.04 0.16 -12.32
CA ARG A 234 -11.50 0.19 -12.22
C ARG A 234 -12.02 1.31 -11.31
N ALA A 235 -11.41 1.51 -10.14
CA ALA A 235 -11.77 2.59 -9.22
C ALA A 235 -11.57 3.98 -9.85
N ALA A 236 -10.58 4.11 -10.74
CA ALA A 236 -10.25 5.35 -11.42
C ALA A 236 -11.06 5.62 -12.69
N LEU A 237 -11.71 4.60 -13.29
CA LEU A 237 -12.49 4.79 -14.52
C LEU A 237 -13.58 5.86 -14.34
N GLY A 238 -13.58 6.86 -15.22
CA GLY A 238 -14.51 7.99 -15.17
C GLY A 238 -14.23 8.99 -14.04
N ARG A 239 -13.10 8.88 -13.31
CA ARG A 239 -12.72 9.79 -12.22
C ARG A 239 -11.54 10.70 -12.60
N PRO A 240 -11.40 11.88 -11.97
CA PRO A 240 -10.32 12.84 -12.31
C PRO A 240 -8.89 12.28 -12.19
N HIS A 241 -8.68 11.30 -11.31
CA HIS A 241 -7.36 10.72 -11.08
C HIS A 241 -6.97 9.61 -12.07
N LEU A 242 -7.82 9.26 -13.05
CA LEU A 242 -7.53 8.25 -14.08
C LEU A 242 -6.23 8.52 -14.82
N ALA A 243 -5.98 9.77 -15.20
CA ALA A 243 -4.76 10.16 -15.91
C ALA A 243 -3.51 9.94 -15.05
N VAL A 244 -3.61 10.16 -13.73
CA VAL A 244 -2.50 9.89 -12.80
C VAL A 244 -2.25 8.38 -12.72
N VAL A 245 -3.31 7.58 -12.58
CA VAL A 245 -3.23 6.12 -12.52
C VAL A 245 -2.59 5.53 -13.78
N LEU A 246 -3.06 5.91 -14.96
CA LEU A 246 -2.52 5.39 -16.24
C LEU A 246 -1.05 5.77 -16.45
N ARG A 247 -0.65 6.97 -16.03
CA ARG A 247 0.73 7.47 -16.18
C ARG A 247 1.69 6.86 -15.17
N ARG A 248 1.30 6.78 -13.89
CA ARG A 248 2.18 6.43 -12.77
C ARG A 248 2.12 4.96 -12.37
N LEU A 249 1.00 4.26 -12.57
CA LEU A 249 0.90 2.84 -12.27
C LEU A 249 1.45 1.97 -13.41
N GLY A 250 2.77 1.80 -13.44
CA GLY A 250 3.47 1.04 -14.49
C GLY A 250 3.04 -0.42 -14.65
N HIS A 251 2.35 -1.00 -13.66
CA HIS A 251 1.78 -2.35 -13.73
C HIS A 251 0.70 -2.47 -14.83
N ILE A 252 -0.05 -1.40 -15.10
CA ILE A 252 -1.05 -1.38 -16.17
C ILE A 252 -0.39 -1.61 -17.53
N ARG A 253 0.67 -0.86 -17.83
CA ARG A 253 1.41 -0.99 -19.11
C ARG A 253 1.98 -2.40 -19.31
N LYS A 254 2.52 -3.00 -18.24
CA LYS A 254 3.03 -4.38 -18.28
C LYS A 254 1.89 -5.38 -18.53
N GLY A 255 0.77 -5.22 -17.84
CA GLY A 255 -0.42 -6.06 -18.03
C GLY A 255 -0.96 -5.97 -19.45
N VAL A 256 -1.16 -4.76 -19.97
CA VAL A 256 -1.64 -4.53 -21.35
C VAL A 256 -0.69 -5.12 -22.39
N ALA A 257 0.63 -4.99 -22.22
CA ALA A 257 1.61 -5.58 -23.13
C ALA A 257 1.50 -7.12 -23.19
N VAL A 258 1.33 -7.78 -22.04
CA VAL A 258 1.13 -9.23 -21.97
C VAL A 258 -0.22 -9.66 -22.54
N LEU A 259 -1.29 -8.89 -22.28
CA LEU A 259 -2.60 -9.16 -22.88
C LEU A 259 -2.56 -9.05 -24.41
N GLY A 260 -1.91 -8.02 -24.95
CA GLY A 260 -1.68 -7.90 -26.39
C GLY A 260 -0.87 -9.07 -26.95
N TRP A 261 0.12 -9.54 -26.18
CA TRP A 261 0.86 -10.74 -26.53
C TRP A 261 -0.02 -12.00 -26.60
N TRP A 262 -0.88 -12.23 -25.60
CA TRP A 262 -1.84 -13.34 -25.58
C TRP A 262 -2.85 -13.28 -26.73
N VAL A 263 -3.41 -12.10 -27.01
CA VAL A 263 -4.39 -11.90 -28.09
C VAL A 263 -3.76 -12.26 -29.43
N LEU A 264 -2.55 -11.76 -29.72
CA LEU A 264 -1.89 -12.08 -30.97
C LEU A 264 -1.47 -13.56 -31.05
N LEU A 265 -1.07 -14.20 -29.93
CA LEU A 265 -0.86 -15.65 -29.90
C LEU A 265 -2.13 -16.43 -30.26
N ALA A 266 -3.28 -16.04 -29.70
CA ALA A 266 -4.56 -16.66 -30.00
C ALA A 266 -4.95 -16.44 -31.48
N LEU A 267 -4.73 -15.24 -32.02
CA LEU A 267 -4.99 -14.94 -33.44
C LEU A 267 -4.10 -15.77 -34.37
N LEU A 268 -2.81 -15.93 -34.07
CA LEU A 268 -1.90 -16.79 -34.84
C LEU A 268 -2.35 -18.25 -34.83
N LEU A 269 -2.84 -18.74 -33.68
CA LEU A 269 -3.38 -20.10 -33.55
C LEU A 269 -4.66 -20.28 -34.38
N VAL A 270 -5.61 -19.35 -34.28
CA VAL A 270 -6.87 -19.37 -35.05
C VAL A 270 -6.61 -19.26 -36.55
N ALA A 271 -5.67 -18.41 -36.96
CA ALA A 271 -5.26 -18.25 -38.35
C ALA A 271 -4.40 -19.42 -38.89
N ARG A 272 -4.07 -20.41 -38.05
CA ARG A 272 -3.15 -21.52 -38.36
C ARG A 272 -1.83 -21.02 -38.96
N ALA A 273 -1.30 -19.94 -38.40
CA ALA A 273 -0.03 -19.37 -38.83
C ALA A 273 1.10 -20.40 -38.73
N PRO A 274 2.06 -20.39 -39.66
CA PRO A 274 3.10 -21.39 -39.70
C PRO A 274 3.98 -21.32 -38.45
N TRP A 275 4.53 -22.47 -38.04
CA TRP A 275 5.29 -22.60 -36.80
C TRP A 275 6.50 -21.66 -36.73
N TRP A 276 7.12 -21.32 -37.87
CA TRP A 276 8.26 -20.41 -37.93
C TRP A 276 7.89 -18.96 -37.59
N LEU A 277 6.61 -18.59 -37.63
CA LEU A 277 6.11 -17.29 -37.15
C LEU A 277 5.63 -17.41 -35.69
N SER A 278 4.87 -18.47 -35.39
CA SER A 278 4.21 -18.66 -34.10
C SER A 278 5.18 -18.99 -32.96
N VAL A 279 6.20 -19.81 -33.20
CA VAL A 279 7.16 -20.23 -32.17
C VAL A 279 8.07 -19.07 -31.72
N PRO A 280 8.72 -18.29 -32.61
CA PRO A 280 9.51 -17.15 -32.19
C PRO A 280 8.69 -16.10 -31.43
N TYR A 281 7.44 -15.87 -31.86
CA TYR A 281 6.55 -14.94 -31.19
C TYR A 281 6.16 -15.41 -29.78
N ALA A 282 5.91 -16.71 -29.58
CA ALA A 282 5.65 -17.29 -28.27
C ALA A 282 6.88 -17.19 -27.34
N LEU A 283 8.09 -17.32 -27.88
CA LEU A 283 9.33 -17.27 -27.10
C LEU A 283 9.86 -15.84 -26.87
N ALA A 284 9.33 -14.84 -27.59
CA ALA A 284 9.82 -13.46 -27.55
C ALA A 284 9.89 -12.86 -26.12
N PRO A 285 8.88 -13.02 -25.24
CA PRO A 285 8.98 -12.50 -23.87
C PRO A 285 10.10 -13.17 -23.06
N MET A 286 10.32 -14.47 -23.23
CA MET A 286 11.39 -15.20 -22.55
C MET A 286 12.77 -14.73 -23.02
N ALA A 287 12.94 -14.53 -24.33
CA ALA A 287 14.17 -13.98 -24.91
C ALA A 287 14.44 -12.55 -24.39
N TRP A 288 13.41 -11.70 -24.33
CA TRP A 288 13.52 -10.35 -23.77
C TRP A 288 13.92 -10.35 -22.29
N PHE A 289 13.32 -11.22 -21.48
CA PHE A 289 13.71 -11.36 -20.07
C PHE A 289 15.14 -11.85 -19.92
N TRP A 290 15.56 -12.82 -20.72
CA TRP A 290 16.94 -13.31 -20.71
C TRP A 290 17.93 -12.17 -21.01
N TRP A 291 17.69 -11.41 -22.09
CA TRP A 291 18.51 -10.26 -22.47
C TRP A 291 18.57 -9.19 -21.36
N ARG A 292 17.43 -8.86 -20.76
CA ARG A 292 17.33 -7.82 -19.73
C ARG A 292 17.88 -8.24 -18.37
N ARG A 293 17.69 -9.50 -17.97
CA ARG A 293 18.06 -10.01 -16.64
C ARG A 293 19.48 -10.56 -16.59
N ARG A 294 20.05 -10.95 -17.75
CA ARG A 294 21.36 -11.61 -17.84
C ARG A 294 21.50 -12.82 -16.91
N SER A 295 20.36 -13.44 -16.56
CA SER A 295 20.27 -14.62 -15.69
C SER A 295 19.11 -15.48 -16.17
N LEU A 296 19.41 -16.75 -16.48
CA LEU A 296 18.42 -17.73 -16.94
C LEU A 296 17.47 -18.14 -15.81
N GLU A 297 17.94 -18.16 -14.56
CA GLU A 297 17.14 -18.54 -13.39
C GLU A 297 15.99 -17.56 -13.13
N LEU A 298 16.19 -16.27 -13.45
CA LEU A 298 15.19 -15.21 -13.23
C LEU A 298 14.15 -15.09 -14.36
N VAL A 299 14.38 -15.74 -15.51
CA VAL A 299 13.46 -15.73 -16.65
C VAL A 299 12.10 -16.34 -16.31
N PRO A 300 11.99 -17.60 -15.84
CA PRO A 300 10.70 -18.22 -15.55
C PRO A 300 9.93 -17.44 -14.47
N TYR A 301 10.63 -16.97 -13.43
CA TYR A 301 10.02 -16.16 -12.39
C TYR A 301 9.47 -14.84 -12.93
N SER A 302 10.26 -14.09 -13.71
CA SER A 302 9.84 -12.81 -14.28
C SER A 302 8.66 -12.98 -15.23
N PHE A 303 8.67 -14.04 -16.03
CA PHE A 303 7.59 -14.40 -16.93
C PHE A 303 6.29 -14.68 -16.17
N LEU A 304 6.34 -15.51 -15.12
CA LEU A 304 5.18 -15.81 -14.28
C LEU A 304 4.63 -14.55 -13.59
N VAL A 305 5.49 -13.67 -13.08
CA VAL A 305 5.06 -12.40 -12.46
C VAL A 305 4.31 -11.51 -13.46
N TRP A 306 4.81 -11.36 -14.69
CA TRP A 306 4.15 -10.53 -15.70
C TRP A 306 2.81 -11.12 -16.17
N ASN A 307 2.75 -12.44 -16.39
CA ASN A 307 1.51 -13.14 -16.72
C ASN A 307 0.48 -13.04 -15.57
N SER A 308 0.93 -13.17 -14.31
CA SER A 308 0.04 -12.97 -13.16
C SER A 308 -0.46 -11.52 -13.03
N THR A 309 0.35 -10.55 -13.43
CA THR A 309 -0.05 -9.12 -13.48
C THR A 309 -1.09 -8.89 -14.56
N ALA A 310 -0.96 -9.52 -15.73
CA ALA A 310 -1.91 -9.43 -16.83
C ALA A 310 -3.26 -10.07 -16.48
N LEU A 311 -3.22 -11.28 -15.90
CA LEU A 311 -4.42 -11.94 -15.40
C LEU A 311 -5.08 -11.09 -14.30
N GLY A 312 -4.29 -10.59 -13.35
CA GLY A 312 -4.74 -9.73 -12.27
C GLY A 312 -5.34 -8.40 -12.74
N LEU A 313 -4.80 -7.81 -13.80
CA LEU A 313 -5.37 -6.61 -14.42
C LEU A 313 -6.80 -6.87 -14.91
N VAL A 314 -7.05 -8.01 -15.56
CA VAL A 314 -8.38 -8.38 -16.04
C VAL A 314 -9.29 -8.76 -14.87
N THR A 315 -8.87 -9.67 -13.99
CA THR A 315 -9.73 -10.14 -12.90
C THR A 315 -10.08 -9.04 -11.91
N GLY A 316 -9.14 -8.13 -11.60
CA GLY A 316 -9.40 -6.97 -10.75
C GLY A 316 -10.33 -5.93 -11.39
N LEU A 317 -10.29 -5.78 -12.72
CA LEU A 317 -11.16 -4.86 -13.46
C LEU A 317 -12.63 -5.29 -13.41
N PHE A 318 -12.90 -6.59 -13.33
CA PHE A 318 -14.25 -7.17 -13.29
C PHE A 318 -14.68 -7.66 -11.90
N ARG A 319 -13.82 -7.52 -10.88
CA ARG A 319 -14.20 -7.87 -9.51
C ARG A 319 -15.41 -7.03 -9.08
N PRO A 320 -16.33 -7.53 -8.24
CA PRO A 320 -17.39 -6.69 -7.64
C PRO A 320 -16.81 -5.54 -6.81
N ARG A 321 -17.58 -4.46 -6.60
CA ARG A 321 -17.19 -3.35 -5.71
C ARG A 321 -18.36 -2.85 -4.91
N VAL A 322 -18.06 -2.61 -3.64
CA VAL A 322 -18.90 -1.87 -2.72
C VAL A 322 -18.48 -0.40 -2.80
N PRO A 323 -19.41 0.58 -2.76
CA PRO A 323 -19.06 1.99 -2.72
C PRO A 323 -18.00 2.26 -1.63
N PRO A 324 -16.84 2.84 -1.97
CA PRO A 324 -15.75 3.04 -1.02
C PRO A 324 -16.08 4.06 0.07
N GLU A 325 -17.06 4.93 -0.17
CA GLU A 325 -17.57 5.91 0.80
C GLU A 325 -18.43 5.26 1.89
N ARG A 326 -18.88 4.01 1.69
CA ARG A 326 -19.66 3.28 2.69
C ARG A 326 -18.74 2.89 3.86
N PRO A 327 -19.00 3.38 5.09
CA PRO A 327 -18.18 3.07 6.25
C PRO A 327 -18.07 1.56 6.47
N LEU A 328 -16.88 1.10 6.85
CA LEU A 328 -16.66 -0.23 7.41
C LEU A 328 -17.33 -0.29 8.78
N GLN A 329 -18.08 -1.36 9.03
CA GLN A 329 -18.61 -1.63 10.36
C GLN A 329 -17.47 -2.14 11.25
N SER A 330 -17.43 -1.66 12.49
CA SER A 330 -16.40 -2.05 13.45
C SER A 330 -16.98 -2.34 14.82
N VAL A 331 -16.37 -3.28 15.53
CA VAL A 331 -16.62 -3.58 16.93
C VAL A 331 -15.54 -2.86 17.75
N ASP A 332 -15.96 -2.09 18.76
CA ASP A 332 -15.05 -1.51 19.73
C ASP A 332 -14.69 -2.58 20.77
N LEU A 333 -13.40 -2.82 21.00
CA LEU A 333 -12.89 -3.89 21.86
C LEU A 333 -12.36 -3.36 23.21
N ALA A 334 -12.86 -2.18 23.62
CA ALA A 334 -12.58 -1.45 24.86
C ALA A 334 -12.02 -2.28 26.03
#